data_AF-A0A4R4L0A6-F1
#
_entry.id   AF-A0A4R4L0A6-F1
#
_cell.length_a   1.000
_cell.length_b   1.000
_cell.length_c   1.000
_cell.angle_alpha   90.00
_cell.angle_beta   90.00
_cell.angle_gamma   90.00
#
_symmetry.space_group_name_H-M   'P 1'
#
loop_
_entity.id
_entity.type
_entity.pdbx_description
1 polymer ?
#
loop_
_entity_poly.entity_id
_entity_poly.type
_entity_poly.pdbx_seq_one_letter_code
_entity_poly.pdbx_strand_id
1 'polypeptide(L)'
;DVDAAAWYFRAHFFQDPVQPGSLGLEAMIQLLQYHLIERAAGSALERPRFVSGTGPRLEWTYRGQVVPESRRVTFEVDVLEADVGPRESRVLGEGRLWVDGLQIYRASGLEVKVVEEADNAEDIEDPTGSTALSGETLDPSVDTWLADHSPLWAIPALPLMSMADRLAAAVQTRAGRPVTRLAGLRVRRWLHVPGPVRLRTRVTPQGTGAGATSYDAELLAWRDMDDPALSRYEPVASGRVSTGAPGPAPRRFAPLDGAGPAPDPYASAEMFHGPSMRYLTSLRVGDAGASATLEAGRGGVPRGALHQGLLDAATHAVPDLRRWNPGQTRQVAWFPHELVSMTVHEALPDTGEVDVEVRYGGAAAGRARVDVQMCRDERVLIAFRLDYVAVSVGRLGEWPRPVARAFLRDRQYVGRTCLSRADGDDTVLSRGDVERTDSIPGVVVEVFGLPDGARARDWLVTLAAKEHVAAKEKAHPCEIEVDQESCRAWVRYRPGEKHRFTVHREGETVRISNETANENES
;
A
#
# COMPACT_ATOMS: atom_id res chain seq x y z
N ASP A 1 35.59 -18.91 10.58
CA ASP A 1 36.66 -18.08 10.00
C ASP A 1 36.09 -17.28 8.83
N VAL A 2 36.69 -16.13 8.51
CA VAL A 2 36.20 -15.27 7.42
C VAL A 2 36.80 -15.72 6.09
N ASP A 3 35.95 -15.88 5.08
CA ASP A 3 36.37 -16.08 3.70
C ASP A 3 36.35 -14.73 2.96
N ALA A 4 37.52 -14.22 2.63
CA ALA A 4 37.68 -12.98 1.87
C ALA A 4 37.00 -13.03 0.48
N ALA A 5 36.79 -14.23 -0.08
CA ALA A 5 36.11 -14.42 -1.36
C ALA A 5 34.58 -14.46 -1.25
N ALA A 6 34.01 -14.37 -0.04
CA ALA A 6 32.57 -14.46 0.18
C ALA A 6 31.80 -13.43 -0.65
N TRP A 7 30.65 -13.85 -1.18
CA TRP A 7 29.87 -13.08 -2.15
C TRP A 7 29.45 -11.70 -1.62
N TYR A 8 29.17 -11.59 -0.32
CA TYR A 8 28.64 -10.37 0.29
C TYR A 8 29.67 -9.23 0.30
N PHE A 9 30.98 -9.53 0.32
CA PHE A 9 32.01 -8.50 0.18
C PHE A 9 32.02 -7.85 -1.21
N ARG A 10 31.49 -8.54 -2.23
CA ARG A 10 31.41 -8.03 -3.61
C ARG A 10 30.07 -7.40 -3.96
N ALA A 11 29.02 -7.69 -3.18
CA ALA A 11 27.63 -7.35 -3.51
C ALA A 11 26.95 -6.36 -2.55
N HIS A 12 27.47 -6.18 -1.33
CA HIS A 12 26.81 -5.35 -0.32
C HIS A 12 26.99 -3.84 -0.57
N PHE A 13 28.23 -3.36 -0.69
CA PHE A 13 28.52 -2.00 -1.15
C PHE A 13 29.57 -2.02 -2.26
N PHE A 14 29.23 -1.40 -3.39
CA PHE A 14 30.17 -1.21 -4.49
C PHE A 14 31.27 -0.24 -4.04
N GLN A 15 32.51 -0.73 -3.90
CA GLN A 15 33.72 -0.04 -3.40
C GLN A 15 33.95 -0.01 -1.88
N ASP A 16 33.08 -0.63 -1.07
CA ASP A 16 33.30 -0.80 0.38
C ASP A 16 33.03 -2.26 0.79
N PRO A 17 34.04 -3.16 0.69
CA PRO A 17 33.85 -4.58 0.95
C PRO A 17 33.68 -4.81 2.45
N VAL A 18 32.43 -4.79 2.90
CA VAL A 18 32.06 -4.98 4.30
C VAL A 18 30.88 -5.95 4.41
N GLN A 19 30.92 -6.81 5.43
CA GLN A 19 29.79 -7.68 5.74
C GLN A 19 28.54 -6.84 6.09
N PRO A 20 27.36 -7.15 5.52
CA PRO A 20 26.10 -6.57 5.97
C PRO A 20 25.86 -6.76 7.48
N GLY A 21 25.49 -5.68 8.16
CA GLY A 21 25.14 -5.73 9.59
C GLY A 21 23.96 -6.64 9.89
N SER A 22 23.06 -6.82 8.91
CA SER A 22 21.96 -7.79 8.97
C SER A 22 22.45 -9.23 9.06
N LEU A 23 23.56 -9.61 8.40
CA LEU A 23 24.13 -10.96 8.54
C LEU A 23 24.64 -11.22 9.96
N GLY A 24 25.15 -10.19 10.62
CA GLY A 24 25.60 -10.33 12.01
C GLY A 24 24.45 -10.56 12.98
N LEU A 25 23.30 -9.90 12.76
CA LEU A 25 22.08 -10.15 13.53
C LEU A 25 21.47 -11.52 13.21
N GLU A 26 21.43 -11.89 11.94
CA GLU A 26 20.90 -13.20 11.50
C GLU A 26 21.67 -14.36 12.13
N ALA A 27 23.00 -14.29 12.20
CA ALA A 27 23.80 -15.31 12.88
C ALA A 27 23.44 -15.46 14.38
N MET A 28 23.12 -14.37 15.07
CA MET A 28 22.65 -14.43 16.47
C MET A 28 21.26 -15.07 16.57
N ILE A 29 20.36 -14.77 15.62
CA ILE A 29 19.04 -15.40 15.52
C ILE A 29 19.19 -16.90 15.27
N GLN A 30 20.10 -17.31 14.38
CA GLN A 30 20.37 -18.72 14.10
C GLN A 30 20.95 -19.47 15.31
N LEU A 31 21.77 -18.83 16.15
CA LEU A 31 22.21 -19.42 17.41
C LEU A 31 21.03 -19.68 18.38
N LEU A 32 20.05 -18.77 18.42
CA LEU A 32 18.82 -18.98 19.18
C LEU A 32 17.94 -20.10 18.59
N GLN A 33 17.84 -20.19 17.26
CA GLN A 33 17.16 -21.30 16.58
C GLN A 33 17.85 -22.63 16.90
N TYR A 34 19.18 -22.67 16.83
CA TYR A 34 19.98 -23.83 17.20
C TYR A 34 19.73 -24.26 18.66
N HIS A 35 19.68 -23.29 19.59
CA HIS A 35 19.31 -23.55 20.98
C HIS A 35 17.93 -24.22 21.15
N LEU A 36 16.95 -23.79 20.35
CA LEU A 36 15.61 -24.39 20.34
C LEU A 36 15.63 -25.82 19.74
N ILE A 37 16.38 -26.05 18.65
CA ILE A 37 16.54 -27.38 18.04
C ILE A 37 17.16 -28.37 19.03
N GLU A 38 18.24 -27.99 19.72
CA GLU A 38 18.92 -28.81 20.73
C GLU A 38 17.99 -29.24 21.88
N ARG A 39 16.95 -28.45 22.17
CA ARG A 39 15.97 -28.73 23.23
C ARG A 39 14.71 -29.44 22.73
N ALA A 40 14.70 -29.91 21.47
CA ALA A 40 13.55 -30.53 20.85
C ALA A 40 12.27 -29.66 20.93
N ALA A 41 12.45 -28.34 20.83
CA ALA A 41 11.37 -27.37 20.79
C ALA A 41 10.43 -27.67 19.62
N GLY A 42 9.12 -27.68 19.87
CA GLY A 42 8.14 -28.00 18.82
C GLY A 42 8.16 -29.47 18.38
N SER A 43 8.67 -30.40 19.19
CA SER A 43 8.70 -31.84 18.87
C SER A 43 7.33 -32.49 18.70
N ALA A 44 6.26 -31.86 19.15
CA ALA A 44 4.88 -32.27 18.89
C ALA A 44 4.17 -31.39 17.84
N LEU A 45 4.93 -30.59 17.09
CA LEU A 45 4.48 -29.92 15.87
C LEU A 45 4.80 -30.81 14.68
N GLU A 46 3.91 -30.87 13.70
CA GLU A 46 4.07 -31.72 12.53
C GLU A 46 5.07 -31.13 11.53
N ARG A 47 5.09 -29.81 11.41
CA ARG A 47 5.94 -28.99 10.53
C ARG A 47 6.44 -27.75 11.29
N PRO A 48 7.34 -27.89 12.29
CA PRO A 48 7.83 -26.75 13.05
C PRO A 48 8.61 -25.75 12.18
N ARG A 49 8.34 -24.45 12.34
CA ARG A 49 9.13 -23.36 11.74
C ARG A 49 9.49 -22.28 12.75
N PHE A 50 10.60 -21.61 12.53
CA PHE A 50 11.02 -20.46 13.32
C PHE A 50 10.37 -19.17 12.84
N VAL A 51 9.95 -18.33 13.78
CA VAL A 51 9.53 -16.96 13.51
C VAL A 51 10.20 -16.02 14.49
N SER A 52 10.49 -14.80 14.03
CA SER A 52 10.87 -13.72 14.95
C SER A 52 9.70 -13.39 15.86
N GLY A 53 9.97 -13.30 17.15
CA GLY A 53 8.96 -12.94 18.13
C GLY A 53 8.60 -11.44 18.12
N THR A 54 7.48 -11.10 18.74
CA THR A 54 7.00 -9.71 18.92
C THR A 54 7.38 -9.17 20.30
N GLY A 55 8.44 -9.71 20.90
CA GLY A 55 8.90 -9.42 22.26
C GLY A 55 9.32 -7.97 22.50
N PRO A 56 10.14 -7.69 23.53
CA PRO A 56 10.57 -6.34 23.84
C PRO A 56 11.29 -5.69 22.65
N ARG A 57 11.33 -4.35 22.63
CA ARG A 57 11.96 -3.57 21.56
C ARG A 57 13.37 -4.10 21.26
N LEU A 58 13.58 -4.58 20.04
CA LEU A 58 14.90 -4.97 19.53
C LEU A 58 15.78 -3.72 19.39
N GLU A 59 16.92 -3.71 20.07
CA GLU A 59 17.90 -2.63 20.04
C GLU A 59 19.28 -3.20 19.71
N TRP A 60 20.06 -2.50 18.89
CA TRP A 60 21.41 -2.91 18.56
C TRP A 60 22.37 -1.73 18.40
N THR A 61 23.66 -1.99 18.62
CA THR A 61 24.74 -1.03 18.41
C THR A 61 25.82 -1.62 17.52
N TYR A 62 26.36 -0.79 16.64
CA TYR A 62 27.45 -1.11 15.73
C TYR A 62 28.65 -0.21 16.02
N ARG A 63 29.80 -0.81 16.32
CA ARG A 63 31.05 -0.11 16.68
C ARG A 63 32.25 -0.56 15.86
N GLY A 64 32.01 -1.28 14.77
CA GLY A 64 33.05 -1.77 13.88
C GLY A 64 32.47 -2.55 12.71
N GLN A 65 33.37 -3.06 11.87
CA GLN A 65 33.05 -3.70 10.60
C GLN A 65 33.77 -5.05 10.51
N VAL A 66 33.17 -6.00 9.78
CA VAL A 66 33.86 -7.21 9.32
C VAL A 66 34.30 -6.95 7.88
N VAL A 67 35.59 -7.05 7.61
CA VAL A 67 36.22 -6.79 6.31
C VAL A 67 36.91 -8.05 5.78
N PRO A 68 37.31 -8.13 4.50
CA PRO A 68 37.97 -9.32 3.95
C PRO A 68 39.25 -9.73 4.69
N GLU A 69 39.96 -8.78 5.30
CA GLU A 69 41.19 -9.02 6.06
C GLU A 69 40.95 -9.53 7.49
N SER A 70 39.70 -9.46 7.97
CA SER A 70 39.33 -10.05 9.26
C SER A 70 39.59 -11.55 9.25
N ARG A 71 40.09 -12.14 10.34
CA ARG A 71 40.42 -13.57 10.36
C ARG A 71 39.30 -14.41 10.96
N ARG A 72 38.78 -13.98 12.11
CA ARG A 72 37.78 -14.72 12.86
C ARG A 72 36.67 -13.80 13.34
N VAL A 73 35.44 -14.19 13.01
CA VAL A 73 34.22 -13.67 13.64
C VAL A 73 33.74 -14.66 14.67
N THR A 74 33.46 -14.19 15.88
CA THR A 74 32.83 -14.97 16.95
C THR A 74 31.47 -14.37 17.25
N PHE A 75 30.47 -15.23 17.43
CA PHE A 75 29.13 -14.87 17.87
C PHE A 75 28.87 -15.53 19.22
N GLU A 76 28.33 -14.76 20.16
CA GLU A 76 27.84 -15.30 21.43
C GLU A 76 26.45 -14.75 21.67
N VAL A 77 25.59 -15.60 22.23
CA VAL A 77 24.24 -15.22 22.62
C VAL A 77 24.01 -15.67 24.05
N ASP A 78 23.69 -14.71 24.92
CA ASP A 78 23.23 -14.94 26.28
C ASP A 78 21.72 -15.19 26.23
N VAL A 79 21.26 -16.39 26.57
CA VAL A 79 19.83 -16.70 26.68
C VAL A 79 19.29 -16.11 27.98
N LEU A 80 18.36 -15.17 27.87
CA LEU A 80 17.73 -14.49 29.00
C LEU A 80 16.48 -15.22 29.50
N GLU A 81 15.63 -15.63 28.57
CA GLU A 81 14.40 -16.38 28.84
C GLU A 81 14.28 -17.52 27.82
N ALA A 82 13.86 -18.70 28.27
CA ALA A 82 13.61 -19.84 27.40
C ALA A 82 12.41 -20.63 27.93
N ASP A 83 11.30 -20.52 27.22
CA ASP A 83 10.11 -21.33 27.42
C ASP A 83 10.13 -22.40 26.34
N VAL A 84 10.47 -23.64 26.69
CA VAL A 84 10.53 -24.74 25.72
C VAL A 84 9.49 -25.80 26.06
N GLY A 85 8.58 -26.01 25.12
CA GLY A 85 7.50 -26.97 25.22
C GLY A 85 7.29 -27.73 23.90
N PRO A 86 6.53 -28.84 23.94
CA PRO A 86 6.34 -29.69 22.78
C PRO A 86 5.54 -29.02 21.65
N ARG A 87 4.69 -28.02 21.95
CA ARG A 87 3.87 -27.29 20.95
C ARG A 87 4.14 -25.79 20.88
N GLU A 88 4.53 -25.18 21.99
CA GLU A 88 4.89 -23.77 22.05
C GLU A 88 6.33 -23.69 22.54
N SER A 89 7.15 -22.89 21.86
CA SER A 89 8.50 -22.61 22.33
C SER A 89 8.93 -21.19 21.95
N ARG A 90 9.63 -20.54 22.86
CA ARG A 90 10.11 -19.17 22.74
C ARG A 90 11.47 -19.06 23.44
N VAL A 91 12.39 -18.35 22.82
CA VAL A 91 13.66 -17.98 23.44
C VAL A 91 13.92 -16.49 23.21
N LEU A 92 14.39 -15.82 24.25
CA LEU A 92 14.82 -14.42 24.26
C LEU A 92 16.30 -14.37 24.63
N GLY A 93 17.10 -13.58 23.92
CA GLY A 93 18.53 -13.44 24.21
C GLY A 93 19.13 -12.08 23.91
N GLU A 94 20.35 -11.89 24.38
CA GLU A 94 21.26 -10.81 23.97
C GLU A 94 22.41 -11.37 23.15
N GLY A 95 22.66 -10.81 21.98
CA GLY A 95 23.71 -11.23 21.07
C GLY A 95 24.89 -10.25 21.06
N ARG A 96 26.08 -10.81 20.84
CA ARG A 96 27.34 -10.07 20.70
C ARG A 96 28.15 -10.65 19.55
N LEU A 97 28.86 -9.78 18.84
CA LEU A 97 29.73 -10.17 17.72
C LEU A 97 31.12 -9.59 17.95
N TRP A 98 32.14 -10.44 17.87
CA TRP A 98 33.54 -10.07 17.92
C TRP A 98 34.24 -10.34 16.61
N VAL A 99 35.14 -9.45 16.22
CA VAL A 99 36.06 -9.62 15.10
C VAL A 99 37.46 -9.58 15.64
N ASP A 100 38.22 -10.66 15.45
CA ASP A 100 39.61 -10.79 15.89
C ASP A 100 39.82 -10.40 17.36
N GLY A 101 38.83 -10.73 18.21
CA GLY A 101 38.82 -10.45 19.65
C GLY A 101 38.21 -9.11 20.06
N LEU A 102 37.85 -8.22 19.13
CA LEU A 102 37.20 -6.94 19.40
C LEU A 102 35.68 -7.05 19.26
N GLN A 103 34.93 -6.71 20.31
CA GLN A 103 33.47 -6.67 20.24
C GLN A 103 33.01 -5.48 19.40
N ILE A 104 32.33 -5.74 18.29
CA ILE A 104 31.82 -4.70 17.40
C ILE A 104 30.30 -4.57 17.46
N TYR A 105 29.56 -5.66 17.71
CA TYR A 105 28.09 -5.61 17.80
C TYR A 105 27.60 -5.95 19.20
N ARG A 106 26.46 -5.34 19.57
CA ARG A 106 25.61 -5.79 20.68
C ARG A 106 24.16 -5.64 20.27
N ALA A 107 23.36 -6.68 20.45
CA ALA A 107 21.92 -6.68 20.19
C ALA A 107 21.16 -7.22 21.41
N SER A 108 20.10 -6.53 21.82
CA SER A 108 19.23 -6.92 22.94
C SER A 108 17.79 -7.01 22.47
N GLY A 109 17.04 -7.95 23.03
CA GLY A 109 15.65 -8.20 22.61
C GLY A 109 15.53 -9.13 21.39
N LEU A 110 16.52 -10.01 21.17
CA LEU A 110 16.43 -11.03 20.12
C LEU A 110 15.47 -12.13 20.56
N GLU A 111 14.32 -12.25 19.90
CA GLU A 111 13.30 -13.25 20.24
C GLU A 111 13.03 -14.17 19.04
N VAL A 112 13.07 -15.48 19.30
CA VAL A 112 12.70 -16.54 18.34
C VAL A 112 11.61 -17.42 18.94
N LYS A 113 10.61 -17.76 18.13
CA LYS A 113 9.55 -18.72 18.49
C LYS A 113 9.52 -19.87 17.52
N VAL A 114 9.11 -21.05 18.00
CA VAL A 114 8.73 -22.19 17.15
C VAL A 114 7.21 -22.20 17.04
N VAL A 115 6.71 -22.28 15.82
CA VAL A 115 5.29 -22.37 15.51
C VAL A 115 5.04 -23.45 14.48
N GLU A 116 3.82 -23.98 14.41
CA GLU A 116 3.40 -24.88 13.34
C GLU A 116 3.45 -24.14 11.99
N GLU A 117 4.06 -24.75 10.99
CA GLU A 117 3.95 -24.32 9.61
C GLU A 117 2.55 -24.70 9.14
N ALA A 118 1.71 -23.68 8.93
CA ALA A 118 0.43 -23.92 8.30
C ALA A 118 0.66 -24.44 6.88
N ASP A 119 0.18 -25.65 6.59
CA ASP A 119 -0.03 -26.11 5.24
C ASP A 119 -0.76 -25.02 4.46
N ASN A 120 -0.40 -24.86 3.19
CA ASN A 120 -0.95 -23.84 2.31
C ASN A 120 -2.48 -23.85 2.29
N ALA A 121 -3.04 -23.05 3.20
CA ALA A 121 -4.25 -22.28 3.13
C ALA A 121 -5.44 -22.91 2.39
N GLU A 122 -5.87 -24.09 2.80
CA GLU A 122 -7.29 -24.50 2.81
C GLU A 122 -7.52 -25.10 4.20
N ASP A 123 -8.43 -24.49 4.95
CA ASP A 123 -8.89 -24.94 6.27
C ASP A 123 -7.87 -24.99 7.42
N ILE A 124 -7.47 -23.80 7.91
CA ILE A 124 -7.03 -23.68 9.32
C ILE A 124 -8.30 -23.55 10.16
N GLU A 125 -8.88 -24.68 10.55
CA GLU A 125 -9.64 -24.71 11.81
C GLU A 125 -8.63 -24.68 12.95
N ASP A 126 -8.69 -23.61 13.75
CA ASP A 126 -7.93 -23.50 14.99
C ASP A 126 -8.29 -24.67 15.93
N PRO A 127 -7.33 -25.53 16.35
CA PRO A 127 -7.60 -26.64 17.27
C PRO A 127 -8.10 -26.17 18.65
N THR A 128 -8.02 -24.86 18.95
CA THR A 128 -8.53 -24.22 20.17
C THR A 128 -9.83 -23.43 19.97
N GLY A 129 -10.28 -23.20 18.72
CA GLY A 129 -11.47 -22.40 18.39
C GLY A 129 -11.39 -20.90 18.75
N SER A 130 -10.20 -20.38 19.04
CA SER A 130 -9.97 -18.98 19.45
C SER A 130 -9.95 -18.03 18.24
N THR A 131 -9.23 -18.39 17.18
CA THR A 131 -9.04 -17.60 15.96
C THR A 131 -10.04 -18.00 14.88
N ALA A 132 -10.83 -17.04 14.42
CA ALA A 132 -11.74 -17.25 13.29
C ALA A 132 -11.11 -16.76 11.97
N LEU A 133 -11.27 -17.57 10.93
CA LEU A 133 -10.93 -17.22 9.56
C LEU A 133 -12.20 -17.23 8.71
N SER A 134 -12.40 -16.19 7.91
CA SER A 134 -13.40 -16.15 6.84
C SER A 134 -12.73 -15.74 5.54
N GLY A 135 -13.02 -16.48 4.47
CA GLY A 135 -12.49 -16.23 3.14
C GLY A 135 -13.52 -15.60 2.21
N GLU A 136 -13.05 -14.81 1.26
CA GLU A 136 -13.83 -14.29 0.14
C GLU A 136 -12.91 -14.16 -1.09
N THR A 137 -13.49 -13.99 -2.27
CA THR A 137 -12.75 -13.58 -3.48
C THR A 137 -13.40 -12.32 -4.01
N LEU A 138 -12.59 -11.29 -4.23
CA LEU A 138 -13.02 -10.10 -4.94
C LEU A 138 -12.62 -10.22 -6.39
N ASP A 139 -13.57 -10.03 -7.31
CA ASP A 139 -13.32 -10.12 -8.74
C ASP A 139 -13.93 -8.90 -9.43
N PRO A 140 -13.14 -7.99 -10.01
CA PRO A 140 -13.65 -6.78 -10.65
C PRO A 140 -14.56 -7.06 -11.86
N SER A 141 -14.55 -8.28 -12.41
CA SER A 141 -15.47 -8.70 -13.48
C SER A 141 -16.88 -9.03 -12.97
N VAL A 142 -17.02 -9.32 -11.66
CA VAL A 142 -18.28 -9.64 -10.98
C VAL A 142 -18.68 -8.51 -10.04
N ASP A 143 -17.75 -8.10 -9.18
CA ASP A 143 -17.84 -6.99 -8.24
C ASP A 143 -17.53 -5.66 -8.96
N THR A 144 -18.37 -5.29 -9.93
CA THR A 144 -18.10 -4.16 -10.85
C THR A 144 -17.91 -2.81 -10.16
N TRP A 145 -18.40 -2.67 -8.92
CA TRP A 145 -18.18 -1.49 -8.08
C TRP A 145 -16.68 -1.25 -7.77
N LEU A 146 -15.83 -2.28 -7.83
CA LEU A 146 -14.39 -2.16 -7.59
C LEU A 146 -13.71 -1.28 -8.64
N ALA A 147 -14.15 -1.34 -9.89
CA ALA A 147 -13.64 -0.50 -10.96
C ALA A 147 -13.89 1.01 -10.69
N ASP A 148 -14.93 1.31 -9.91
CA ASP A 148 -15.28 2.68 -9.52
C ASP A 148 -14.41 3.24 -8.40
N HIS A 149 -13.48 2.46 -7.83
CA HIS A 149 -12.40 2.95 -6.98
C HIS A 149 -11.04 2.55 -7.58
N SER A 150 -10.62 3.32 -8.59
CA SER A 150 -9.34 3.17 -9.27
C SER A 150 -8.51 4.44 -9.08
N PRO A 151 -7.63 4.51 -8.06
CA PRO A 151 -6.72 5.64 -7.87
C PRO A 151 -5.98 5.99 -9.16
N LEU A 152 -5.96 7.29 -9.49
CA LEU A 152 -5.43 7.79 -10.77
C LEU A 152 -6.08 7.18 -12.03
N TRP A 153 -7.29 6.62 -11.91
CA TRP A 153 -8.01 5.91 -12.98
C TRP A 153 -7.24 4.74 -13.62
N ALA A 154 -6.21 4.23 -12.95
CA ALA A 154 -5.35 3.19 -13.49
C ALA A 154 -5.88 1.80 -13.09
N ILE A 155 -5.57 1.37 -11.87
CA ILE A 155 -5.84 0.01 -11.41
C ILE A 155 -6.88 0.04 -10.29
N PRO A 156 -7.95 -0.79 -10.35
CA PRO A 156 -8.88 -0.95 -9.25
C PRO A 156 -8.15 -1.29 -7.94
N ALA A 157 -8.55 -0.66 -6.85
CA ALA A 157 -7.97 -0.90 -5.53
C ALA A 157 -9.07 -0.94 -4.47
N LEU A 158 -8.93 -1.81 -3.47
CA LEU A 158 -9.89 -1.85 -2.37
C LEU A 158 -9.70 -0.61 -1.48
N PRO A 159 -10.75 0.21 -1.22
CA PRO A 159 -10.64 1.37 -0.34
C PRO A 159 -10.36 0.99 1.12
N LEU A 160 -9.74 1.90 1.87
CA LEU A 160 -9.49 1.71 3.31
C LEU A 160 -10.78 1.39 4.08
N MET A 161 -11.88 2.07 3.75
CA MET A 161 -13.17 1.87 4.43
C MET A 161 -13.80 0.51 4.11
N SER A 162 -13.56 -0.04 2.91
CA SER A 162 -13.94 -1.41 2.57
C SER A 162 -13.10 -2.47 3.29
N MET A 163 -11.83 -2.17 3.60
CA MET A 163 -11.02 -3.02 4.47
C MET A 163 -11.53 -2.97 5.92
N ALA A 164 -11.87 -1.77 6.42
CA ALA A 164 -12.44 -1.57 7.74
C ALA A 164 -13.76 -2.31 7.93
N ASP A 165 -14.65 -2.26 6.94
CA ASP A 165 -15.92 -2.97 6.93
C ASP A 165 -15.74 -4.49 7.05
N ARG A 166 -14.78 -5.08 6.32
CA ARG A 166 -14.45 -6.51 6.41
C ARG A 166 -13.95 -6.93 7.78
N LEU A 167 -13.06 -6.14 8.38
CA LEU A 167 -12.59 -6.41 9.75
C LEU A 167 -13.74 -6.31 10.76
N ALA A 168 -14.63 -5.32 10.59
CA ALA A 168 -15.80 -5.17 11.42
C ALA A 168 -16.78 -6.34 11.25
N ALA A 169 -17.05 -6.77 10.02
CA ALA A 169 -17.92 -7.91 9.71
C ALA A 169 -17.39 -9.21 10.34
N ALA A 170 -16.10 -9.50 10.19
CA ALA A 170 -15.47 -10.69 10.76
C ALA A 170 -15.60 -10.72 12.29
N VAL A 171 -15.36 -9.58 12.95
CA VAL A 171 -15.48 -9.46 14.40
C VAL A 171 -16.93 -9.52 14.86
N GLN A 172 -17.86 -8.89 14.13
CA GLN A 172 -19.29 -8.94 14.43
C GLN A 172 -19.83 -10.37 14.38
N THR A 173 -19.46 -11.13 13.33
CA THR A 173 -19.80 -12.55 13.20
C THR A 173 -19.23 -13.36 14.36
N ARG A 174 -17.96 -13.15 14.72
CA ARG A 174 -17.29 -13.88 15.81
C ARG A 174 -17.83 -13.54 17.20
N ALA A 175 -18.20 -12.30 17.42
CA ALA A 175 -18.68 -11.78 18.70
C ALA A 175 -20.19 -11.96 18.89
N GLY A 176 -20.96 -12.15 17.80
CA GLY A 176 -22.41 -12.17 17.83
C GLY A 176 -23.04 -10.84 18.26
N ARG A 177 -22.29 -9.73 18.16
CA ARG A 177 -22.69 -8.39 18.62
C ARG A 177 -22.19 -7.32 17.66
N PRO A 178 -22.91 -6.19 17.51
CA PRO A 178 -22.46 -5.08 16.67
C PRO A 178 -21.10 -4.54 17.10
N VAL A 179 -20.28 -4.18 16.12
CA VAL A 179 -19.05 -3.43 16.33
C VAL A 179 -19.39 -2.00 16.70
N THR A 180 -18.68 -1.47 17.70
CA THR A 180 -18.86 -0.10 18.17
C THR A 180 -17.60 0.74 18.04
N ARG A 181 -16.44 0.11 17.87
CA ARG A 181 -15.17 0.82 17.73
C ARG A 181 -14.20 0.11 16.81
N LEU A 182 -13.49 0.89 16.00
CA LEU A 182 -12.26 0.49 15.33
C LEU A 182 -11.14 1.43 15.77
N ALA A 183 -9.92 0.93 15.95
CA ALA A 183 -8.79 1.74 16.39
C ALA A 183 -7.48 1.26 15.77
N GLY A 184 -6.64 2.21 15.37
CA GLY A 184 -5.31 1.95 14.81
C GLY A 184 -5.32 1.02 13.60
N LEU A 185 -6.37 1.07 12.78
CA LEU A 185 -6.42 0.27 11.55
C LEU A 185 -5.49 0.90 10.52
N ARG A 186 -4.42 0.21 10.18
CA ARG A 186 -3.39 0.65 9.24
C ARG A 186 -3.42 -0.18 7.97
N VAL A 187 -3.36 0.50 6.83
CA VAL A 187 -3.10 -0.14 5.53
C VAL A 187 -1.59 -0.35 5.39
N ARG A 188 -1.16 -1.61 5.31
CA ARG A 188 0.26 -2.00 5.21
C ARG A 188 0.79 -1.90 3.78
N ARG A 189 -0.07 -2.17 2.80
CA ARG A 189 0.22 -2.05 1.37
C ARG A 189 -1.08 -1.81 0.59
N TRP A 190 -0.93 -1.30 -0.61
CA TRP A 190 -2.02 -1.25 -1.58
C TRP A 190 -2.58 -2.65 -1.83
N LEU A 191 -3.91 -2.74 -1.87
CA LEU A 191 -4.63 -3.93 -2.32
C LEU A 191 -5.24 -3.63 -3.69
N HIS A 192 -4.43 -3.80 -4.72
CA HIS A 192 -4.91 -3.76 -6.09
C HIS A 192 -5.75 -5.00 -6.39
N VAL A 193 -6.77 -4.82 -7.22
CA VAL A 193 -7.70 -5.87 -7.64
C VAL A 193 -7.85 -5.81 -9.17
N PRO A 194 -6.77 -5.98 -9.96
CA PRO A 194 -6.83 -5.96 -11.42
C PRO A 194 -7.56 -7.19 -12.01
N GLY A 195 -7.71 -8.24 -11.20
CA GLY A 195 -8.45 -9.46 -11.47
C GLY A 195 -8.85 -10.12 -10.15
N PRO A 196 -9.26 -11.39 -10.15
CA PRO A 196 -9.66 -12.09 -8.93
C PRO A 196 -8.56 -12.08 -7.85
N VAL A 197 -8.90 -11.64 -6.65
CA VAL A 197 -8.02 -11.66 -5.47
C VAL A 197 -8.71 -12.37 -4.32
N ARG A 198 -8.09 -13.44 -3.83
CA ARG A 198 -8.55 -14.17 -2.63
C ARG A 198 -8.16 -13.41 -1.38
N LEU A 199 -9.12 -13.19 -0.48
CA LEU A 199 -8.94 -12.51 0.78
C LEU A 199 -9.29 -13.42 1.96
N ARG A 200 -8.67 -13.16 3.11
CA ARG A 200 -9.04 -13.74 4.39
C ARG A 200 -9.00 -12.70 5.49
N THR A 201 -9.93 -12.77 6.42
CA THR A 201 -9.84 -12.03 7.68
C THR A 201 -9.45 -12.97 8.81
N ARG A 202 -8.48 -12.57 9.62
CA ARG A 202 -8.08 -13.26 10.85
C ARG A 202 -8.52 -12.43 12.05
N VAL A 203 -9.19 -13.05 13.00
CA VAL A 203 -9.66 -12.39 14.24
C VAL A 203 -9.10 -13.10 15.45
N THR A 204 -8.38 -12.37 16.30
CA THR A 204 -7.77 -12.89 17.54
C THR A 204 -8.34 -12.14 18.75
N PRO A 205 -9.01 -12.84 19.69
CA PRO A 205 -9.51 -12.23 20.92
C PRO A 205 -8.38 -11.65 21.78
N GLN A 206 -8.58 -10.44 22.32
CA GLN A 206 -7.63 -9.77 23.23
C GLN A 206 -8.16 -9.70 24.68
N GLY A 207 -9.41 -10.07 24.90
CA GLY A 207 -10.08 -10.06 26.21
C GLY A 207 -11.21 -9.03 26.33
N THR A 208 -11.90 -9.07 27.46
CA THR A 208 -13.02 -8.18 27.79
C THR A 208 -12.61 -7.24 28.92
N GLY A 209 -12.80 -5.93 28.72
CA GLY A 209 -12.50 -4.89 29.71
C GLY A 209 -13.51 -3.75 29.64
N ALA A 210 -13.91 -3.22 30.80
CA ALA A 210 -14.83 -2.08 30.91
C ALA A 210 -16.13 -2.18 30.07
N GLY A 211 -16.70 -3.39 29.95
CA GLY A 211 -17.95 -3.63 29.20
C GLY A 211 -17.79 -3.72 27.68
N ALA A 212 -16.54 -3.71 27.17
CA ALA A 212 -16.22 -3.90 25.77
C ALA A 212 -15.33 -5.14 25.57
N THR A 213 -15.57 -5.90 24.50
CA THR A 213 -14.72 -7.02 24.09
C THR A 213 -13.91 -6.58 22.89
N SER A 214 -12.60 -6.76 22.95
CA SER A 214 -11.68 -6.31 21.90
C SER A 214 -11.04 -7.49 21.18
N TYR A 215 -10.80 -7.28 19.90
CA TYR A 215 -10.21 -8.24 18.99
C TYR A 215 -9.14 -7.53 18.16
N ASP A 216 -7.99 -8.17 17.99
CA ASP A 216 -7.10 -7.78 16.92
C ASP A 216 -7.58 -8.47 15.64
N ALA A 217 -7.70 -7.69 14.56
CA ALA A 217 -8.23 -8.15 13.29
C ALA A 217 -7.25 -7.80 12.16
N GLU A 218 -7.02 -8.76 11.29
CA GLU A 218 -6.13 -8.62 10.13
C GLU A 218 -6.86 -9.00 8.85
N LEU A 219 -6.68 -8.21 7.80
CA LEU A 219 -7.07 -8.55 6.44
C LEU A 219 -5.82 -9.05 5.73
N LEU A 220 -5.95 -10.20 5.11
CA LEU A 220 -4.91 -10.90 4.38
C LEU A 220 -5.34 -11.02 2.92
N ALA A 221 -4.41 -10.85 2.00
CA ALA A 221 -4.65 -11.11 0.58
C ALA A 221 -3.69 -12.19 0.09
N TRP A 222 -4.20 -13.10 -0.73
CA TRP A 222 -3.38 -14.10 -1.40
C TRP A 222 -2.39 -13.42 -2.34
N ARG A 223 -1.15 -13.89 -2.30
CA ARG A 223 -0.11 -13.49 -3.22
C ARG A 223 0.38 -14.71 -3.97
N ASP A 224 0.12 -14.73 -5.27
CA ASP A 224 0.71 -15.69 -6.18
C ASP A 224 2.18 -15.37 -6.45
N MET A 225 2.99 -16.40 -6.55
CA MET A 225 4.39 -16.37 -6.95
C MET A 225 4.60 -17.43 -8.04
N ASP A 226 5.59 -17.22 -8.92
CA ASP A 226 5.92 -18.17 -10.00
C ASP A 226 6.20 -19.58 -9.47
N ASP A 227 6.81 -19.66 -8.28
CA ASP A 227 6.88 -20.88 -7.50
C ASP A 227 5.63 -20.98 -6.59
N PRO A 228 4.71 -21.94 -6.86
CA PRO A 228 3.51 -22.11 -6.04
C PRO A 228 3.82 -22.36 -4.56
N ALA A 229 4.98 -22.94 -4.22
CA ALA A 229 5.38 -23.18 -2.83
C ALA A 229 5.63 -21.89 -2.05
N LEU A 230 5.91 -20.78 -2.74
CA LEU A 230 6.10 -19.46 -2.12
C LEU A 230 4.80 -18.65 -2.04
N SER A 231 3.71 -19.11 -2.66
CA SER A 231 2.43 -18.40 -2.64
C SER A 231 1.76 -18.50 -1.27
N ARG A 232 1.26 -17.38 -0.75
CA ARG A 232 0.77 -17.30 0.64
C ARG A 232 -0.15 -16.10 0.86
N TYR A 233 -0.92 -16.16 1.94
CA TYR A 233 -1.67 -15.00 2.44
C TYR A 233 -0.73 -14.01 3.14
N GLU A 234 -0.69 -12.76 2.67
CA GLU A 234 0.08 -11.68 3.27
C GLU A 234 -0.84 -10.60 3.86
N PRO A 235 -0.50 -10.01 5.02
CA PRO A 235 -1.33 -8.98 5.64
C PRO A 235 -1.34 -7.70 4.79
N VAL A 236 -2.54 -7.18 4.53
CA VAL A 236 -2.77 -5.92 3.81
C VAL A 236 -3.25 -4.80 4.71
N ALA A 237 -4.02 -5.13 5.75
CA ALA A 237 -4.46 -4.18 6.76
C ALA A 237 -4.61 -4.88 8.11
N SER A 238 -4.46 -4.13 9.19
CA SER A 238 -4.63 -4.65 10.54
C SER A 238 -5.05 -3.55 11.50
N GLY A 239 -5.88 -3.87 12.48
CA GLY A 239 -6.30 -2.94 13.52
C GLY A 239 -7.01 -3.64 14.67
N ARG A 240 -7.45 -2.86 15.65
CA ARG A 240 -8.27 -3.35 16.76
C ARG A 240 -9.72 -3.02 16.50
N VAL A 241 -10.60 -4.00 16.74
CA VAL A 241 -12.04 -3.85 16.62
C VAL A 241 -12.68 -4.27 17.94
N SER A 242 -13.65 -3.50 18.42
CA SER A 242 -14.32 -3.76 19.69
C SER A 242 -15.84 -3.77 19.52
N THR A 243 -16.47 -4.64 20.30
CA THR A 243 -17.93 -4.66 20.52
C THR A 243 -18.23 -4.20 21.93
N GLY A 244 -19.46 -3.75 22.20
CA GLY A 244 -19.87 -3.23 23.51
C GLY A 244 -20.81 -2.04 23.37
N ALA A 245 -20.85 -1.15 24.36
CA ALA A 245 -21.52 0.14 24.23
C ALA A 245 -20.54 1.18 23.65
N PRO A 246 -20.94 2.00 22.66
CA PRO A 246 -20.04 2.96 22.02
C PRO A 246 -19.64 4.16 22.89
N GLY A 247 -20.19 4.26 24.12
CA GLY A 247 -20.14 5.47 24.93
C GLY A 247 -21.07 6.57 24.39
N PRO A 248 -21.12 7.74 25.06
CA PRO A 248 -21.95 8.85 24.61
C PRO A 248 -21.45 9.39 23.26
N ALA A 249 -22.39 9.71 22.37
CA ALA A 249 -22.08 10.38 21.10
C ALA A 249 -21.51 11.78 21.37
N PRO A 250 -20.50 12.23 20.59
CA PRO A 250 -20.02 13.60 20.66
C PRO A 250 -21.10 14.56 20.15
N ARG A 251 -20.95 15.84 20.48
CA ARG A 251 -21.75 16.89 19.81
C ARG A 251 -21.32 17.00 18.35
N ARG A 252 -22.29 17.26 17.47
CA ARG A 252 -22.03 17.63 16.08
C ARG A 252 -21.07 18.83 16.05
N PHE A 253 -20.12 18.83 15.12
CA PHE A 253 -19.23 19.95 14.93
C PHE A 253 -20.02 21.22 14.59
N ALA A 254 -19.63 22.35 15.19
CA ALA A 254 -20.19 23.65 14.85
C ALA A 254 -19.97 23.94 13.35
N PRO A 255 -20.91 24.64 12.67
CA PRO A 255 -20.75 25.04 11.28
C PRO A 255 -19.41 25.74 11.00
N LEU A 256 -18.86 25.52 9.80
CA LEU A 256 -17.61 26.14 9.39
C LEU A 256 -17.81 27.60 9.00
N ASP A 257 -17.06 28.50 9.64
CA ASP A 257 -16.97 29.90 9.22
C ASP A 257 -16.30 30.01 7.85
N GLY A 258 -16.90 30.78 6.94
CA GLY A 258 -16.32 31.06 5.62
C GLY A 258 -16.34 29.88 4.63
N ALA A 259 -16.93 28.73 4.95
CA ALA A 259 -17.05 27.62 4.00
C ALA A 259 -18.01 27.98 2.85
N GLY A 260 -17.48 28.04 1.63
CA GLY A 260 -18.22 28.32 0.40
C GLY A 260 -18.57 27.04 -0.38
N PRO A 261 -19.57 27.09 -1.28
CA PRO A 261 -19.87 25.96 -2.15
C PRO A 261 -18.66 25.59 -3.01
N ALA A 262 -18.41 24.30 -3.18
CA ALA A 262 -17.38 23.75 -4.05
C ALA A 262 -18.03 23.07 -5.28
N PRO A 263 -17.32 23.04 -6.43
CA PRO A 263 -17.76 22.25 -7.58
C PRO A 263 -17.89 20.76 -7.23
N ASP A 264 -18.74 20.04 -7.96
CA ASP A 264 -18.81 18.58 -7.89
C ASP A 264 -17.41 17.99 -8.16
N PRO A 265 -16.78 17.31 -7.17
CA PRO A 265 -15.42 16.79 -7.31
C PRO A 265 -15.29 15.68 -8.36
N TYR A 266 -16.39 14.98 -8.68
CA TYR A 266 -16.40 13.96 -9.72
C TYR A 266 -16.39 14.61 -11.11
N ALA A 267 -17.19 15.66 -11.29
CA ALA A 267 -17.26 16.40 -12.55
C ALA A 267 -15.96 17.18 -12.84
N SER A 268 -15.36 17.79 -11.81
CA SER A 268 -14.10 18.55 -11.92
C SER A 268 -12.83 17.69 -12.03
N ALA A 269 -12.95 16.36 -11.90
CA ALA A 269 -11.84 15.41 -11.86
C ALA A 269 -10.91 15.53 -10.63
N GLU A 270 -11.34 16.20 -9.56
CA GLU A 270 -10.63 16.14 -8.28
C GLU A 270 -10.74 14.76 -7.64
N MET A 271 -11.79 14.00 -7.99
CA MET A 271 -11.98 12.63 -7.54
C MET A 271 -12.07 11.64 -8.69
N PHE A 272 -11.43 10.49 -8.49
CA PHE A 272 -11.38 9.41 -9.47
C PHE A 272 -12.61 8.50 -9.43
N HIS A 273 -13.40 8.58 -8.36
CA HIS A 273 -14.51 7.68 -8.08
C HIS A 273 -15.56 7.62 -9.19
N GLY A 274 -15.89 6.39 -9.60
CA GLY A 274 -16.90 6.08 -10.60
C GLY A 274 -18.32 5.98 -10.00
N PRO A 275 -19.36 5.78 -10.85
CA PRO A 275 -20.76 5.97 -10.48
C PRO A 275 -21.23 5.27 -9.20
N SER A 276 -20.80 4.02 -8.95
CA SER A 276 -21.21 3.25 -7.77
C SER A 276 -20.76 3.91 -6.46
N MET A 277 -19.70 4.72 -6.49
CA MET A 277 -19.10 5.39 -5.33
C MET A 277 -19.58 6.85 -5.15
N ARG A 278 -20.48 7.35 -6.00
CA ARG A 278 -20.88 8.78 -6.02
C ARG A 278 -22.10 9.07 -5.15
N TYR A 279 -21.91 9.00 -3.84
CA TYR A 279 -22.95 9.34 -2.86
C TYR A 279 -23.07 10.85 -2.63
N LEU A 280 -21.99 11.62 -2.82
CA LEU A 280 -21.92 13.05 -2.54
C LEU A 280 -22.84 13.87 -3.46
N THR A 281 -23.73 14.66 -2.87
CA THR A 281 -24.68 15.54 -3.58
C THR A 281 -24.33 17.02 -3.41
N SER A 282 -23.72 17.41 -2.29
CA SER A 282 -23.30 18.78 -2.04
C SER A 282 -21.96 18.81 -1.30
N LEU A 283 -21.13 19.83 -1.59
CA LEU A 283 -19.86 20.05 -0.92
C LEU A 283 -19.63 21.54 -0.67
N ARG A 284 -19.20 21.87 0.54
CA ARG A 284 -18.74 23.18 0.94
C ARG A 284 -17.36 23.05 1.57
N VAL A 285 -16.45 23.95 1.23
CA VAL A 285 -15.06 23.88 1.70
C VAL A 285 -14.63 25.25 2.21
N GLY A 286 -14.12 25.27 3.44
CA GLY A 286 -13.45 26.43 4.05
C GLY A 286 -11.98 26.14 4.31
N ASP A 287 -11.31 27.00 5.07
CA ASP A 287 -9.87 26.89 5.34
C ASP A 287 -9.53 25.87 6.44
N ALA A 288 -10.50 25.55 7.30
CA ALA A 288 -10.33 24.64 8.43
C ALA A 288 -11.06 23.29 8.27
N GLY A 289 -11.72 23.06 7.13
CA GLY A 289 -12.53 21.86 6.95
C GLY A 289 -13.50 21.93 5.78
N ALA A 290 -14.38 20.93 5.71
CA ALA A 290 -15.45 20.83 4.75
C ALA A 290 -16.75 20.36 5.41
N SER A 291 -17.87 20.67 4.77
CA SER A 291 -19.20 20.14 5.08
C SER A 291 -19.82 19.61 3.79
N ALA A 292 -20.44 18.44 3.86
CA ALA A 292 -20.95 17.73 2.70
C ALA A 292 -22.28 17.04 3.00
N THR A 293 -23.07 16.80 1.95
CA THR A 293 -24.27 15.98 2.03
C THR A 293 -24.08 14.75 1.15
N LEU A 294 -24.34 13.57 1.70
CA LEU A 294 -24.38 12.30 0.99
C LEU A 294 -25.84 11.84 0.86
N GLU A 295 -26.20 11.21 -0.26
CA GLU A 295 -27.47 10.49 -0.41
C GLU A 295 -27.20 8.98 -0.34
N ALA A 296 -27.65 8.33 0.72
CA ALA A 296 -27.41 6.91 1.00
C ALA A 296 -27.93 5.98 -0.10
N GLY A 297 -29.09 6.30 -0.67
CA GLY A 297 -29.72 5.47 -1.71
C GLY A 297 -29.09 5.60 -3.10
N ARG A 298 -28.08 6.47 -3.28
CA ARG A 298 -27.56 6.83 -4.61
C ARG A 298 -26.47 5.90 -5.13
N GLY A 299 -25.62 5.35 -4.25
CA GLY A 299 -24.48 4.54 -4.68
C GLY A 299 -24.79 3.06 -4.86
N GLY A 300 -23.87 2.35 -5.51
CA GLY A 300 -23.99 0.94 -5.92
C GLY A 300 -23.03 -0.02 -5.20
N VAL A 301 -22.24 0.48 -4.23
CA VAL A 301 -21.34 -0.39 -3.47
C VAL A 301 -22.14 -1.32 -2.56
N PRO A 302 -21.81 -2.62 -2.49
CA PRO A 302 -22.44 -3.54 -1.55
C PRO A 302 -22.37 -2.99 -0.13
N ARG A 303 -23.48 -3.08 0.60
CA ARG A 303 -23.63 -2.43 1.90
C ARG A 303 -22.50 -2.81 2.89
N GLY A 304 -22.25 -4.10 3.10
CA GLY A 304 -21.34 -4.54 4.16
C GLY A 304 -21.87 -4.28 5.57
N ALA A 305 -21.04 -4.54 6.58
CA ALA A 305 -21.44 -4.46 7.99
C ALA A 305 -21.69 -3.03 8.49
N LEU A 306 -20.89 -2.08 8.00
CA LEU A 306 -20.89 -0.68 8.42
C LEU A 306 -21.29 0.30 7.31
N HIS A 307 -21.79 -0.20 6.17
CA HIS A 307 -22.11 0.61 4.99
C HIS A 307 -20.85 1.14 4.27
N GLN A 308 -19.95 0.24 3.84
CA GLN A 308 -18.63 0.57 3.27
C GLN A 308 -18.63 1.69 2.21
N GLY A 309 -19.62 1.73 1.31
CA GLY A 309 -19.71 2.79 0.29
C GLY A 309 -19.98 4.18 0.86
N LEU A 310 -20.80 4.29 1.91
CA LEU A 310 -21.07 5.57 2.57
C LEU A 310 -19.88 6.01 3.44
N LEU A 311 -19.24 5.06 4.11
CA LEU A 311 -18.01 5.33 4.87
C LEU A 311 -16.92 5.87 3.96
N ASP A 312 -16.71 5.25 2.80
CA ASP A 312 -15.74 5.71 1.81
C ASP A 312 -16.15 7.08 1.27
N ALA A 313 -17.43 7.27 0.96
CA ALA A 313 -17.93 8.55 0.48
C ALA A 313 -17.81 9.70 1.48
N ALA A 314 -17.77 9.44 2.78
CA ALA A 314 -17.44 10.49 3.77
C ALA A 314 -16.01 11.02 3.58
N THR A 315 -15.09 10.21 3.07
CA THR A 315 -13.74 10.67 2.70
C THR A 315 -13.76 11.56 1.45
N HIS A 316 -14.80 11.49 0.63
CA HIS A 316 -14.96 12.35 -0.56
C HIS A 316 -15.19 13.83 -0.22
N ALA A 317 -15.56 14.13 1.03
CA ALA A 317 -15.67 15.48 1.52
C ALA A 317 -14.29 16.14 1.79
N VAL A 318 -13.21 15.35 1.84
CA VAL A 318 -11.85 15.84 2.01
C VAL A 318 -11.35 16.32 0.64
N PRO A 319 -11.11 17.64 0.45
CA PRO A 319 -10.56 18.17 -0.80
C PRO A 319 -9.08 17.76 -0.94
N ASP A 320 -8.45 18.18 -2.04
CA ASP A 320 -6.99 18.14 -2.14
C ASP A 320 -6.37 18.84 -0.91
N LEU A 321 -5.68 18.08 -0.08
CA LEU A 321 -5.15 18.55 1.20
C LEU A 321 -4.09 19.64 1.05
N ARG A 322 -3.55 19.87 -0.16
CA ARG A 322 -2.72 21.05 -0.44
C ARG A 322 -3.47 22.36 -0.19
N ARG A 323 -4.82 22.37 -0.28
CA ARG A 323 -5.65 23.52 0.07
C ARG A 323 -5.53 23.94 1.53
N TRP A 324 -5.43 22.97 2.44
CA TRP A 324 -5.25 23.22 3.88
C TRP A 324 -3.78 23.15 4.32
N ASN A 325 -2.88 22.79 3.40
CA ASN A 325 -1.45 22.74 3.62
C ASN A 325 -0.68 23.36 2.44
N PRO A 326 -0.76 24.69 2.27
CA PRO A 326 -0.14 25.37 1.13
C PRO A 326 1.40 25.27 1.13
N GLY A 327 2.01 24.90 2.25
CA GLY A 327 3.45 24.63 2.35
C GLY A 327 3.90 23.34 1.64
N GLN A 328 2.98 22.47 1.23
CA GLN A 328 3.30 21.29 0.44
C GLN A 328 3.55 21.67 -1.03
N THR A 329 4.82 21.70 -1.42
CA THR A 329 5.26 22.05 -2.77
C THR A 329 5.49 20.84 -3.67
N ARG A 330 5.53 19.63 -3.11
CA ARG A 330 5.75 18.39 -3.90
C ARG A 330 4.50 17.96 -4.65
N GLN A 331 4.70 17.35 -5.81
CA GLN A 331 3.64 16.73 -6.62
C GLN A 331 3.21 15.41 -5.99
N VAL A 332 2.21 15.50 -5.11
CA VAL A 332 1.71 14.37 -4.33
C VAL A 332 0.21 14.19 -4.51
N ALA A 333 -0.23 12.95 -4.39
CA ALA A 333 -1.62 12.60 -4.10
C ALA A 333 -1.73 12.18 -2.63
N TRP A 334 -2.88 12.41 -2.02
CA TRP A 334 -3.13 12.11 -0.63
C TRP A 334 -4.08 10.92 -0.51
N PHE A 335 -3.69 9.92 0.29
CA PHE A 335 -4.50 8.72 0.48
C PHE A 335 -4.71 8.43 1.97
N PRO A 336 -5.92 7.99 2.37
CA PRO A 336 -6.14 7.46 3.71
C PRO A 336 -5.19 6.29 3.97
N HIS A 337 -4.40 6.38 5.03
CA HIS A 337 -3.42 5.35 5.39
C HIS A 337 -3.78 4.65 6.71
N GLU A 338 -4.32 5.40 7.65
CA GLU A 338 -4.70 4.88 8.96
C GLU A 338 -6.05 5.46 9.40
N LEU A 339 -6.95 4.56 9.80
CA LEU A 339 -8.11 4.89 10.62
C LEU A 339 -7.68 4.83 12.08
N VAL A 340 -7.26 6.00 12.59
CA VAL A 340 -6.72 6.18 13.94
C VAL A 340 -7.77 5.73 14.97
N SER A 341 -9.01 6.15 14.75
CA SER A 341 -10.15 5.75 15.55
C SER A 341 -11.45 5.92 14.78
N MET A 342 -12.41 5.03 15.00
CA MET A 342 -13.80 5.18 14.60
C MET A 342 -14.69 4.69 15.74
N THR A 343 -15.74 5.43 16.03
CA THR A 343 -16.81 5.00 16.94
C THR A 343 -18.14 5.01 16.20
N VAL A 344 -18.87 3.90 16.30
CA VAL A 344 -20.18 3.71 15.69
C VAL A 344 -21.24 3.86 16.78
N HIS A 345 -21.95 4.98 16.78
CA HIS A 345 -23.00 5.27 17.76
C HIS A 345 -24.36 4.77 17.28
N GLU A 346 -24.64 4.95 16.00
CA GLU A 346 -25.84 4.47 15.30
C GLU A 346 -25.44 3.89 13.94
N ALA A 347 -26.24 2.97 13.41
CA ALA A 347 -26.02 2.43 12.07
C ALA A 347 -26.27 3.51 11.00
N LEU A 348 -25.44 3.53 9.95
CA LEU A 348 -25.71 4.37 8.78
C LEU A 348 -26.98 3.90 8.07
N PRO A 349 -27.82 4.82 7.58
CA PRO A 349 -29.06 4.48 6.89
C PRO A 349 -28.80 3.95 5.47
N ASP A 350 -29.75 3.19 4.93
CA ASP A 350 -29.70 2.70 3.54
C ASP A 350 -30.27 3.71 2.53
N THR A 351 -31.04 4.69 3.01
CA THR A 351 -31.68 5.73 2.18
C THR A 351 -31.74 7.06 2.94
N GLY A 352 -31.78 8.16 2.18
CA GLY A 352 -31.88 9.52 2.68
C GLY A 352 -30.52 10.17 2.93
N GLU A 353 -30.60 11.42 3.37
CA GLU A 353 -29.43 12.27 3.51
C GLU A 353 -28.61 11.96 4.78
N VAL A 354 -27.29 12.01 4.60
CA VAL A 354 -26.31 11.95 5.68
C VAL A 354 -25.37 13.14 5.53
N ASP A 355 -25.30 13.97 6.56
CA ASP A 355 -24.37 15.09 6.60
C ASP A 355 -22.98 14.60 7.00
N VAL A 356 -21.94 15.14 6.38
CA VAL A 356 -20.54 14.85 6.70
C VAL A 356 -19.83 16.13 7.06
N GLU A 357 -19.29 16.19 8.28
CA GLU A 357 -18.51 17.30 8.79
C GLU A 357 -17.04 16.90 8.92
N VAL A 358 -16.16 17.58 8.21
CA VAL A 358 -14.71 17.35 8.20
C VAL A 358 -13.99 18.51 8.89
N ARG A 359 -13.08 18.23 9.81
CA ARG A 359 -12.20 19.21 10.45
C ARG A 359 -10.74 18.84 10.20
N TYR A 360 -9.98 19.79 9.68
CA TYR A 360 -8.57 19.58 9.40
C TYR A 360 -7.74 19.69 10.69
N GLY A 361 -7.00 18.64 11.01
CA GLY A 361 -6.18 18.53 12.22
C GLY A 361 -4.72 18.92 12.02
N GLY A 362 -4.34 19.42 10.84
CA GLY A 362 -2.97 19.79 10.50
C GLY A 362 -2.20 18.70 9.74
N ALA A 363 -1.01 19.06 9.27
CA ALA A 363 -0.10 18.17 8.54
C ALA A 363 1.34 18.32 9.03
N ALA A 364 2.07 17.22 9.03
CA ALA A 364 3.49 17.17 9.38
C ALA A 364 4.16 16.00 8.66
N ALA A 365 5.39 16.20 8.18
CA ALA A 365 6.24 15.16 7.59
C ALA A 365 5.54 14.26 6.54
N GLY A 366 4.78 14.87 5.61
CA GLY A 366 4.06 14.12 4.57
C GLY A 366 2.83 13.35 5.06
N ARG A 367 2.37 13.60 6.28
CA ARG A 367 1.11 13.11 6.83
C ARG A 367 0.17 14.27 7.11
N ALA A 368 -1.13 14.01 7.01
CA ALA A 368 -2.17 14.99 7.31
C ALA A 368 -3.31 14.31 8.06
N ARG A 369 -3.86 14.98 9.07
CA ARG A 369 -4.92 14.43 9.91
C ARG A 369 -6.24 15.14 9.64
N VAL A 370 -7.32 14.37 9.62
CA VAL A 370 -8.69 14.91 9.58
C VAL A 370 -9.58 14.17 10.57
N ASP A 371 -10.48 14.93 11.18
CA ASP A 371 -11.58 14.42 11.99
C ASP A 371 -12.88 14.52 11.17
N VAL A 372 -13.68 13.45 11.19
CA VAL A 372 -14.91 13.34 10.41
C VAL A 372 -16.06 12.91 11.31
N GLN A 373 -17.20 13.55 11.14
CA GLN A 373 -18.47 13.12 11.73
C GLN A 373 -19.49 12.90 10.61
N MET A 374 -20.17 11.75 10.64
CA MET A 374 -21.34 11.47 9.82
C MET A 374 -22.58 11.64 10.68
N CYS A 375 -23.48 12.52 10.27
CA CYS A 375 -24.56 13.05 11.09
C CYS A 375 -25.91 12.90 10.39
N ARG A 376 -26.97 12.84 11.20
CA ARG A 376 -28.35 13.05 10.77
C ARG A 376 -28.98 14.04 11.73
N ASP A 377 -29.33 15.21 11.21
CA ASP A 377 -29.68 16.38 12.02
C ASP A 377 -28.55 16.68 13.04
N GLU A 378 -28.88 16.82 14.32
CA GLU A 378 -27.91 17.06 15.41
C GLU A 378 -27.22 15.78 15.92
N ARG A 379 -27.64 14.59 15.44
CA ARG A 379 -27.13 13.31 15.94
C ARG A 379 -25.92 12.86 15.14
N VAL A 380 -24.85 12.50 15.83
CA VAL A 380 -23.65 11.89 15.24
C VAL A 380 -23.81 10.38 15.18
N LEU A 381 -23.90 9.83 13.98
CA LEU A 381 -24.05 8.38 13.74
C LEU A 381 -22.69 7.68 13.87
N ILE A 382 -21.67 8.21 13.21
CA ILE A 382 -20.29 7.71 13.25
C ILE A 382 -19.34 8.90 13.36
N ALA A 383 -18.35 8.78 14.25
CA ALA A 383 -17.25 9.73 14.35
C ALA A 383 -15.92 9.00 14.15
N PHE A 384 -15.05 9.53 13.30
CA PHE A 384 -13.76 8.91 13.04
C PHE A 384 -12.65 9.91 12.72
N ARG A 385 -11.41 9.44 12.86
CA ARG A 385 -10.18 10.18 12.61
C ARG A 385 -9.32 9.41 11.62
N LEU A 386 -8.89 10.09 10.58
CA LEU A 386 -8.03 9.55 9.54
C LEU A 386 -6.68 10.27 9.51
N ASP A 387 -5.63 9.49 9.31
CA ASP A 387 -4.34 9.98 8.87
C ASP A 387 -4.14 9.64 7.39
N TYR A 388 -3.88 10.67 6.61
CA TYR A 388 -3.52 10.62 5.21
C TYR A 388 -2.00 10.59 5.06
N VAL A 389 -1.53 9.96 3.99
CA VAL A 389 -0.12 10.00 3.57
C VAL A 389 -0.01 10.63 2.19
N ALA A 390 1.01 11.48 2.01
CA ALA A 390 1.38 12.05 0.73
C ALA A 390 2.22 11.03 -0.05
N VAL A 391 1.73 10.63 -1.22
CA VAL A 391 2.40 9.71 -2.14
C VAL A 391 2.86 10.51 -3.36
N SER A 392 4.13 10.39 -3.73
CA SER A 392 4.64 10.98 -4.97
C SER A 392 3.83 10.45 -6.15
N VAL A 393 3.42 11.35 -7.04
CA VAL A 393 2.80 10.96 -8.32
C VAL A 393 3.64 11.46 -9.51
N GLY A 394 4.87 11.90 -9.23
CA GLY A 394 5.81 12.37 -10.24
C GLY A 394 5.18 13.44 -11.12
N ARG A 395 5.34 13.27 -12.44
CA ARG A 395 4.82 14.21 -13.45
C ARG A 395 3.31 14.21 -13.56
N LEU A 396 2.62 13.14 -13.15
CA LEU A 396 1.15 13.11 -13.18
C LEU A 396 0.52 14.20 -12.31
N GLY A 397 1.20 14.59 -11.22
CA GLY A 397 0.73 15.65 -10.33
C GLY A 397 0.86 17.06 -10.91
N GLU A 398 1.67 17.25 -11.96
CA GLU A 398 1.86 18.54 -12.63
C GLU A 398 0.69 18.88 -13.57
N TRP A 399 -0.11 17.89 -13.95
CA TRP A 399 -1.15 18.05 -14.94
C TRP A 399 -2.44 18.62 -14.34
N PRO A 400 -3.12 19.55 -15.03
CA PRO A 400 -4.48 19.94 -14.66
C PRO A 400 -5.38 18.70 -14.57
N ARG A 401 -6.26 18.63 -13.56
CA ARG A 401 -7.09 17.45 -13.31
C ARG A 401 -7.91 16.97 -14.53
N PRO A 402 -8.53 17.85 -15.33
CA PRO A 402 -9.24 17.41 -16.54
C PRO A 402 -8.31 16.79 -17.60
N VAL A 403 -7.08 17.28 -17.72
CA VAL A 403 -6.05 16.72 -18.61
C VAL A 403 -5.61 15.35 -18.11
N ALA A 404 -5.36 15.22 -16.80
CA ALA A 404 -5.02 13.93 -16.19
C ALA A 404 -6.12 12.89 -16.38
N ARG A 405 -7.40 13.25 -16.22
CA ARG A 405 -8.53 12.34 -16.46
C ARG A 405 -8.62 11.91 -17.92
N ALA A 406 -8.52 12.85 -18.86
CA ALA A 406 -8.57 12.54 -20.28
C ALA A 406 -7.42 11.60 -20.71
N PHE A 407 -6.21 11.82 -20.19
CA PHE A 407 -5.07 10.97 -20.46
C PHE A 407 -5.19 9.60 -19.77
N LEU A 408 -5.31 9.57 -18.45
CA LEU A 408 -5.24 8.34 -17.64
C LEU A 408 -6.47 7.44 -17.81
N ARG A 409 -7.68 8.02 -17.78
CA ARG A 409 -8.94 7.27 -17.86
C ARG A 409 -9.39 7.06 -19.30
N ASP A 410 -9.47 8.16 -20.05
CA ASP A 410 -10.11 8.15 -21.38
C ASP A 410 -9.11 7.75 -22.49
N ARG A 411 -7.83 7.54 -22.14
CA ARG A 411 -6.74 7.19 -23.05
C ARG A 411 -6.67 8.13 -24.24
N GLN A 412 -6.92 9.41 -24.00
CA GLN A 412 -6.88 10.46 -25.01
C GLN A 412 -5.50 11.10 -25.06
N TYR A 413 -5.00 11.34 -26.27
CA TYR A 413 -3.84 12.20 -26.45
C TYR A 413 -4.21 13.65 -26.12
N VAL A 414 -3.54 14.23 -25.11
CA VAL A 414 -3.78 15.61 -24.68
C VAL A 414 -2.46 16.37 -24.68
N GLY A 415 -2.12 16.98 -25.82
CA GLY A 415 -0.87 17.72 -25.97
C GLY A 415 0.37 16.88 -25.63
N ARG A 416 1.44 17.50 -25.12
CA ARG A 416 2.67 16.79 -24.71
C ARG A 416 2.61 16.21 -23.29
N THR A 417 1.44 15.73 -22.86
CA THR A 417 1.27 15.03 -21.58
C THR A 417 2.07 13.72 -21.61
N CYS A 418 3.18 13.66 -20.86
CA CYS A 418 4.15 12.55 -20.88
C CYS A 418 5.02 12.52 -19.61
N LEU A 419 5.68 11.39 -19.35
CA LEU A 419 6.69 11.19 -18.31
C LEU A 419 8.07 11.72 -18.74
N SER A 420 8.34 11.72 -20.04
CA SER A 420 9.58 12.23 -20.61
C SER A 420 9.64 13.76 -20.68
N ARG A 421 10.80 14.26 -21.07
CA ARG A 421 11.06 15.65 -21.43
C ARG A 421 11.37 15.74 -22.92
N ALA A 422 10.97 16.85 -23.51
CA ALA A 422 11.41 17.24 -24.84
C ALA A 422 12.81 17.86 -24.76
N ASP A 423 13.70 17.45 -25.66
CA ASP A 423 14.97 18.13 -25.91
C ASP A 423 15.10 18.35 -27.42
N GLY A 424 14.62 19.50 -27.91
CA GLY A 424 14.36 19.68 -29.33
C GLY A 424 13.30 18.70 -29.85
N ASP A 425 13.66 17.93 -30.87
CA ASP A 425 12.84 16.85 -31.41
C ASP A 425 13.03 15.51 -30.68
N ASP A 426 13.99 15.44 -29.75
CA ASP A 426 14.28 14.23 -28.99
C ASP A 426 13.34 14.07 -27.80
N THR A 427 13.13 12.81 -27.42
CA THR A 427 12.42 12.42 -26.20
C THR A 427 13.41 11.87 -25.18
N VAL A 428 13.46 12.48 -24.00
CA VAL A 428 14.40 12.10 -22.93
C VAL A 428 13.62 11.63 -21.70
N LEU A 429 13.84 10.38 -21.28
CA LEU A 429 13.19 9.77 -20.12
C LEU A 429 14.23 9.25 -19.13
N SER A 430 14.09 9.62 -17.86
CA SER A 430 14.95 9.12 -16.78
C SER A 430 14.25 8.01 -15.97
N ARG A 431 15.03 7.06 -15.43
CA ARG A 431 14.54 6.05 -14.48
C ARG A 431 13.80 6.69 -13.31
N GLY A 432 14.38 7.74 -12.74
CA GLY A 432 13.80 8.44 -11.60
C GLY A 432 12.45 9.10 -11.89
N ASP A 433 12.20 9.57 -13.12
CA ASP A 433 10.86 10.09 -13.49
C ASP A 433 9.81 8.98 -13.53
N VAL A 434 10.18 7.79 -14.03
CA VAL A 434 9.31 6.60 -14.02
C VAL A 434 9.04 6.13 -12.60
N GLU A 435 10.08 5.95 -11.77
CA GLU A 435 9.93 5.45 -10.39
C GLU A 435 9.13 6.40 -9.49
N ARG A 436 9.29 7.72 -9.65
CA ARG A 436 8.48 8.72 -8.92
C ARG A 436 7.00 8.69 -9.31
N THR A 437 6.70 8.28 -10.54
CA THR A 437 5.34 8.18 -11.06
C THR A 437 4.70 6.84 -10.67
N ASP A 438 5.47 5.75 -10.76
CA ASP A 438 5.05 4.39 -10.40
C ASP A 438 5.16 4.10 -8.88
N SER A 439 5.16 5.16 -8.06
CA SER A 439 5.14 5.03 -6.60
C SER A 439 3.84 4.40 -6.08
N ILE A 440 2.78 4.46 -6.89
CA ILE A 440 1.63 3.55 -6.81
C ILE A 440 1.91 2.42 -7.81
N PRO A 441 2.26 1.21 -7.34
CA PRO A 441 2.75 0.15 -8.22
C PRO A 441 1.78 -0.19 -9.35
N GLY A 442 2.30 -0.27 -10.58
CA GLY A 442 1.54 -0.71 -11.74
C GLY A 442 0.81 0.41 -12.49
N VAL A 443 0.75 1.63 -11.96
CA VAL A 443 0.11 2.76 -12.67
C VAL A 443 0.77 3.00 -14.02
N VAL A 444 2.10 2.98 -14.10
CA VAL A 444 2.80 3.18 -15.38
C VAL A 444 2.58 1.98 -16.31
N VAL A 445 2.53 0.76 -15.78
CA VAL A 445 2.26 -0.45 -16.56
C VAL A 445 0.91 -0.36 -17.25
N GLU A 446 -0.14 -0.04 -16.48
CA GLU A 446 -1.51 0.07 -16.97
C GLU A 446 -1.67 1.21 -17.98
N VAL A 447 -1.21 2.42 -17.63
CA VAL A 447 -1.40 3.62 -18.45
C VAL A 447 -0.65 3.52 -19.78
N PHE A 448 0.54 2.91 -19.80
CA PHE A 448 1.35 2.82 -21.02
C PHE A 448 1.19 1.49 -21.78
N GLY A 449 0.33 0.59 -21.29
CA GLY A 449 0.08 -0.71 -21.89
C GLY A 449 1.37 -1.54 -21.97
N LEU A 450 2.09 -1.66 -20.86
CA LEU A 450 3.20 -2.60 -20.72
C LEU A 450 2.66 -4.00 -20.37
N PRO A 451 3.45 -5.08 -20.57
CA PRO A 451 3.01 -6.42 -20.20
C PRO A 451 2.69 -6.57 -18.72
N ASP A 452 1.75 -7.46 -18.40
CA ASP A 452 1.39 -7.78 -17.02
C ASP A 452 2.61 -8.24 -16.21
N GLY A 453 2.71 -7.79 -14.96
CA GLY A 453 3.85 -8.09 -14.07
C GLY A 453 5.15 -7.35 -14.42
N ALA A 454 5.16 -6.52 -15.46
CA ALA A 454 6.33 -5.69 -15.79
C ALA A 454 6.69 -4.73 -14.65
N ARG A 455 7.99 -4.49 -14.47
CA ARG A 455 8.49 -3.38 -13.63
C ARG A 455 8.79 -2.21 -14.54
N ALA A 456 8.00 -1.13 -14.48
CA ALA A 456 8.08 -0.01 -15.42
C ALA A 456 9.51 0.55 -15.60
N ARG A 457 10.31 0.60 -14.51
CA ARG A 457 11.71 1.06 -14.53
C ARG A 457 12.65 0.23 -15.43
N ASP A 458 12.28 -0.99 -15.77
CA ASP A 458 13.05 -1.87 -16.66
C ASP A 458 12.67 -1.65 -18.14
N TRP A 459 11.62 -0.85 -18.42
CA TRP A 459 11.03 -0.64 -19.74
C TRP A 459 11.29 0.77 -20.30
N LEU A 460 12.37 1.44 -19.88
CA LEU A 460 12.64 2.84 -20.23
C LEU A 460 12.69 3.12 -21.73
N VAL A 461 13.29 2.23 -22.53
CA VAL A 461 13.34 2.41 -24.00
C VAL A 461 11.95 2.30 -24.62
N THR A 462 11.16 1.29 -24.24
CA THR A 462 9.77 1.18 -24.70
C THR A 462 8.95 2.41 -24.30
N LEU A 463 9.03 2.84 -23.04
CA LEU A 463 8.27 4.00 -22.56
C LEU A 463 8.66 5.28 -23.34
N ALA A 464 9.96 5.55 -23.48
CA ALA A 464 10.43 6.72 -24.22
C ALA A 464 10.05 6.66 -25.71
N ALA A 465 10.14 5.49 -26.35
CA ALA A 465 9.76 5.31 -27.75
C ALA A 465 8.23 5.44 -27.96
N LYS A 466 7.43 4.87 -27.04
CA LYS A 466 5.97 5.05 -27.01
C LYS A 466 5.63 6.54 -26.97
N GLU A 467 6.23 7.30 -26.05
CA GLU A 467 5.96 8.74 -25.92
C GLU A 467 6.47 9.56 -27.12
N HIS A 468 7.62 9.20 -27.68
CA HIS A 468 8.18 9.85 -28.87
C HIS A 468 7.25 9.73 -30.07
N VAL A 469 6.79 8.51 -30.38
CA VAL A 469 5.88 8.27 -31.51
C VAL A 469 4.46 8.77 -31.20
N ALA A 470 3.97 8.61 -29.97
CA ALA A 470 2.69 9.16 -29.52
C ALA A 470 2.59 10.67 -29.79
N ALA A 471 3.65 11.43 -29.51
CA ALA A 471 3.69 12.86 -29.76
C ALA A 471 3.60 13.22 -31.26
N LYS A 472 4.25 12.42 -32.12
CA LYS A 472 4.21 12.60 -33.59
C LYS A 472 2.85 12.26 -34.18
N GLU A 473 2.29 11.13 -33.73
CA GLU A 473 1.04 10.57 -34.26
C GLU A 473 -0.21 11.13 -33.57
N LYS A 474 -0.04 11.97 -32.55
CA LYS A 474 -1.12 12.52 -31.71
C LYS A 474 -2.03 11.41 -31.17
N ALA A 475 -1.41 10.31 -30.75
CA ALA A 475 -2.06 9.12 -30.21
C ALA A 475 -1.62 8.91 -28.76
N HIS A 476 -2.46 8.25 -27.95
CA HIS A 476 -2.08 7.95 -26.58
C HIS A 476 -0.94 6.90 -26.54
N PRO A 477 0.05 6.99 -25.64
CA PRO A 477 1.17 6.06 -25.58
C PRO A 477 0.79 4.57 -25.44
N CYS A 478 -0.36 4.25 -24.84
CA CYS A 478 -0.86 2.87 -24.77
C CYS A 478 -1.17 2.26 -26.14
N GLU A 479 -1.48 3.09 -27.15
CA GLU A 479 -1.78 2.66 -28.52
C GLU A 479 -0.52 2.50 -29.37
N ILE A 480 0.66 2.80 -28.82
CA ILE A 480 1.93 2.67 -29.53
C ILE A 480 2.55 1.30 -29.24
N GLU A 481 2.77 0.52 -30.27
CA GLU A 481 3.56 -0.71 -30.22
C GLU A 481 5.03 -0.39 -30.50
N VAL A 482 5.94 -1.07 -29.81
CA VAL A 482 7.39 -0.86 -29.93
C VAL A 482 8.09 -2.20 -30.11
N ASP A 483 8.82 -2.32 -31.21
CA ASP A 483 9.83 -3.35 -31.42
C ASP A 483 11.20 -2.72 -31.15
N GLN A 484 11.78 -3.03 -29.99
CA GLN A 484 13.09 -2.52 -29.61
C GLN A 484 14.23 -3.09 -30.43
N GLU A 485 14.12 -4.34 -30.91
CA GLU A 485 15.21 -5.00 -31.65
C GLU A 485 15.43 -4.33 -33.01
N SER A 486 14.33 -4.01 -33.71
CA SER A 486 14.39 -3.28 -34.98
C SER A 486 14.32 -1.76 -34.83
N CYS A 487 14.26 -1.25 -33.60
CA CYS A 487 14.07 0.18 -33.28
C CYS A 487 12.92 0.82 -34.06
N ARG A 488 11.77 0.14 -34.08
CA ARG A 488 10.55 0.57 -34.77
C ARG A 488 9.40 0.69 -33.81
N ALA A 489 8.57 1.70 -34.02
CA ALA A 489 7.34 1.88 -33.29
C ALA A 489 6.23 2.34 -34.23
N TRP A 490 4.99 1.97 -33.93
CA TRP A 490 3.83 2.29 -34.77
C TRP A 490 2.57 2.37 -33.92
N VAL A 491 1.55 3.03 -34.45
CA VAL A 491 0.23 3.05 -33.84
C VAL A 491 -0.44 1.71 -34.11
N ARG A 492 -0.96 1.03 -33.08
CA ARG A 492 -1.50 -0.34 -33.13
C ARG A 492 -2.48 -0.57 -34.28
N TYR A 493 -3.38 0.39 -34.55
CA TYR A 493 -4.38 0.30 -35.61
C TYR A 493 -3.87 0.76 -37.00
N ARG A 494 -2.59 1.14 -37.13
CA ARG A 494 -1.89 1.47 -38.39
C ARG A 494 -0.51 0.77 -38.47
N PRO A 495 -0.46 -0.58 -38.48
CA PRO A 495 0.82 -1.31 -38.39
C PRO A 495 1.75 -1.17 -39.61
N GLY A 496 1.26 -0.63 -40.73
CA GLY A 496 2.06 -0.33 -41.92
C GLY A 496 2.89 0.96 -41.80
N GLU A 497 2.49 1.89 -40.92
CA GLU A 497 3.15 3.19 -40.74
C GLU A 497 4.14 3.10 -39.58
N LYS A 498 5.34 2.58 -39.88
CA LYS A 498 6.39 2.38 -38.87
C LYS A 498 7.32 3.58 -38.80
N HIS A 499 7.52 4.09 -37.59
CA HIS A 499 8.51 5.11 -37.28
C HIS A 499 9.78 4.43 -36.80
N ARG A 500 10.91 4.74 -37.43
CA ARG A 500 12.22 4.34 -36.96
C ARG A 500 12.77 5.38 -36.00
N PHE A 501 13.51 4.91 -35.00
CA PHE A 501 14.14 5.77 -34.01
C PHE A 501 15.54 5.26 -33.67
N THR A 502 16.38 6.13 -33.11
CA THR A 502 17.66 5.73 -32.49
C THR A 502 17.55 5.80 -30.98
N VAL A 503 18.35 4.99 -30.30
CA VAL A 503 18.38 4.91 -28.82
C VAL A 503 19.76 5.30 -28.32
N HIS A 504 19.83 6.34 -27.50
CA HIS A 504 21.03 6.73 -26.79
C HIS A 504 20.81 6.55 -25.29
N ARG A 505 21.70 5.77 -24.63
CA ARG A 505 21.64 5.51 -23.19
C ARG A 505 22.78 6.23 -22.49
N GLU A 506 22.45 7.02 -21.48
CA GLU A 506 23.43 7.70 -20.63
C GLU A 506 23.04 7.51 -19.17
N GLY A 507 23.76 6.62 -18.47
CA GLY A 507 23.43 6.23 -17.10
C GLY A 507 22.01 5.71 -16.97
N GLU A 508 21.20 6.39 -16.16
CA GLU A 508 19.78 6.07 -15.92
C GLU A 508 18.80 6.79 -16.86
N THR A 509 19.31 7.42 -17.92
CA THR A 509 18.52 8.19 -18.88
C THR A 509 18.55 7.53 -20.26
N VAL A 510 17.39 7.53 -20.92
CA VAL A 510 17.22 7.12 -22.32
C VAL A 510 16.80 8.33 -23.14
N ARG A 511 17.47 8.53 -24.27
CA ARG A 511 17.09 9.48 -25.31
C ARG A 511 16.67 8.73 -26.57
N ILE A 512 15.53 9.13 -27.13
CA ILE A 512 14.99 8.64 -28.41
C ILE A 512 14.98 9.80 -29.40
N SER A 513 15.56 9.57 -30.57
CA SER A 513 15.62 10.53 -31.68
C SER A 513 15.02 9.90 -32.94
N ASN A 514 14.51 10.73 -33.86
CA ASN A 514 14.14 10.24 -35.18
C ASN A 514 15.39 9.71 -35.91
N GLU A 515 15.30 8.55 -36.55
CA GLU A 515 16.35 8.13 -37.47
C GLU A 515 16.28 9.07 -38.70
N THR A 516 17.29 9.92 -38.88
CA THR A 516 17.45 10.68 -40.12
C THR A 516 17.67 9.67 -41.24
N ALA A 517 16.88 9.77 -42.32
CA ALA A 517 17.17 9.04 -43.54
C ALA A 517 18.60 9.40 -43.96
N ASN A 518 19.52 8.44 -43.89
CA ASN A 518 20.84 8.63 -44.47
C ASN A 518 20.65 8.93 -45.96
N GLU A 519 21.19 10.05 -46.43
CA GLU A 519 21.29 10.46 -47.84
C GLU A 519 22.20 9.51 -48.67
N ASN A 520 22.32 8.23 -48.29
CA ASN A 520 23.17 7.23 -48.94
C ASN A 520 22.34 6.07 -49.55
N GLU A 521 21.18 6.38 -50.10
CA GLU A 521 20.59 5.59 -51.19
C GLU A 521 20.43 6.52 -52.40
N SER A 522 21.52 6.69 -53.15
CA SER A 522 21.53 7.26 -54.50
C SER A 522 22.34 6.38 -55.43
#